data_AF-A0A926Z369-F1
#
_entry.id   AF-A0A926Z369-F1
#
_cell.length_a   1.000
_cell.length_b   1.000
_cell.length_c   1.000
_cell.angle_alpha   90.00
_cell.angle_beta   90.00
_cell.angle_gamma   90.00
#
_symmetry.space_group_name_H-M   'P 1'
#
loop_
_entity.id
_entity.type
_entity.pdbx_description
1 polymer ?
#
loop_
_entity_poly.entity_id
_entity_poly.type
_entity_poly.pdbx_seq_one_letter_code
_entity_poly.pdbx_strand_id
1 'polypeptide(L)'
;MKSLVRWGVALGLASGVIFGSVPYINNNDNMQAIALPQDQVIKALQEVPIFTLTNPKGEFVVVSRKVESKTISQIGFFISKKDAEKFLDVRLKKENPKLAGNIQIKPVSLADYYKLVLENSKKKDSPLIFTLIPQKEQLDSAKSLLKLNQEFKGVPLFVPKFKEANSYLTIPANSQGKDRLIPFYFEKEQAVALLDEFKKAKPQEAAKTEIQVVDLYGVIETLNSSNDPGMSKIFLFPSRESIEFIRSLQNTPKKK
;
A
#
# COMPACT_ATOMS: atom_id res chain seq x y z
N MET A 1 -11.39 -2.20 26.92
CA MET A 1 -11.67 -0.79 26.54
C MET A 1 -10.90 -0.52 25.25
N LYS A 2 -11.58 -0.34 24.11
CA LYS A 2 -10.93 -0.11 22.81
C LYS A 2 -10.71 1.40 22.67
N SER A 3 -9.46 1.84 22.70
CA SER A 3 -9.10 3.24 22.49
C SER A 3 -9.21 3.57 21.01
N LEU A 4 -10.25 4.31 20.64
CA LEU A 4 -10.42 4.93 19.32
C LEU A 4 -9.66 6.25 19.35
N VAL A 5 -8.41 6.23 18.91
CA VAL A 5 -7.67 7.48 18.67
C VAL A 5 -8.23 8.10 17.39
N ARG A 6 -9.01 9.18 17.53
CA ARG A 6 -9.47 10.00 16.42
C ARG A 6 -8.31 10.87 15.96
N TRP A 7 -7.69 10.52 14.84
CA TRP A 7 -6.64 11.33 14.22
C TRP A 7 -7.27 12.57 13.57
N GLY A 8 -7.23 13.71 14.25
CA GLY A 8 -7.45 15.01 13.63
C GLY A 8 -6.15 15.46 12.97
N VAL A 9 -6.02 15.27 11.65
CA VAL A 9 -4.84 15.70 10.90
C VAL A 9 -5.08 17.13 10.40
N ALA A 10 -4.28 18.08 10.86
CA ALA A 10 -4.09 19.36 10.19
C ALA A 10 -2.72 19.32 9.48
N LEU A 11 -2.73 19.14 8.16
CA LEU A 11 -1.52 19.10 7.34
C LEU A 11 -0.96 20.52 7.13
N GLY A 12 0.12 20.84 7.83
CA GLY A 12 0.96 22.01 7.52
C GLY A 12 1.97 21.66 6.43
N LEU A 13 1.85 22.25 5.24
CA LEU A 13 2.88 22.19 4.21
C LEU A 13 4.00 23.17 4.56
N ALA A 14 5.10 22.69 5.13
CA ALA A 14 6.29 23.51 5.33
C ALA A 14 7.07 23.64 4.00
N SER A 15 6.76 24.68 3.23
CA SER A 15 7.58 25.15 2.11
C SER A 15 8.79 25.93 2.64
N GLY A 16 10.00 25.60 2.18
CA GLY A 16 11.20 26.39 2.46
C GLY A 16 11.07 27.84 1.95
N VAL A 17 11.23 28.78 2.89
CA VAL A 17 11.41 30.24 2.84
C VAL A 17 11.30 30.98 1.49
N ILE A 18 10.35 31.92 1.40
CA ILE A 18 10.54 33.24 0.76
C ILE A 18 10.07 34.30 1.76
N PHE A 19 10.96 35.24 2.12
CA PHE A 19 10.64 36.43 2.90
C PHE A 19 9.71 37.35 2.11
N GLY A 20 8.59 37.76 2.72
CA GLY A 20 7.70 38.79 2.20
C GLY A 20 6.40 38.84 3.01
N SER A 21 6.24 39.89 3.81
CA SER A 21 5.07 40.16 4.63
C SER A 21 3.77 40.24 3.82
N VAL A 22 2.75 39.45 4.21
CA VAL A 22 1.35 39.66 3.81
C VAL A 22 0.46 39.46 5.06
N PRO A 23 -0.49 40.36 5.34
CA PRO A 23 -1.20 40.39 6.60
C PRO A 23 -2.30 39.32 6.69
N TYR A 24 -2.69 39.04 7.93
CA TYR A 24 -3.89 38.34 8.37
C TYR A 24 -5.02 38.24 7.33
N ILE A 25 -5.37 37.01 6.94
CA ILE A 25 -6.68 36.68 6.40
C ILE A 25 -7.38 35.83 7.44
N ASN A 26 -8.21 36.51 8.23
CA ASN A 26 -9.34 35.92 8.93
C ASN A 26 -10.43 35.71 7.87
N ASN A 27 -10.92 34.50 7.64
CA ASN A 27 -12.24 34.26 7.05
C ASN A 27 -12.71 32.82 7.31
N ASN A 28 -13.88 32.77 7.95
CA ASN A 28 -14.75 31.61 8.04
C ASN A 28 -15.10 31.12 6.63
N ASP A 29 -14.46 30.06 6.16
CA ASP A 29 -15.02 29.23 5.11
C ASP A 29 -15.19 27.82 5.67
N ASN A 30 -16.46 27.46 5.86
CA ASN A 30 -16.90 26.08 6.04
C ASN A 30 -16.60 25.31 4.75
N MET A 31 -15.32 25.00 4.51
CA MET A 31 -14.95 23.94 3.57
C MET A 31 -15.42 22.64 4.21
N GLN A 32 -16.68 22.26 3.94
CA GLN A 32 -17.12 20.89 4.05
C GLN A 32 -16.31 20.10 3.04
N ALA A 33 -15.12 19.70 3.45
CA ALA A 33 -14.26 18.88 2.65
C ALA A 33 -14.93 17.50 2.56
N ILE A 34 -15.04 17.00 1.33
CA ILE A 34 -15.73 15.76 1.00
C ILE A 34 -14.67 14.66 1.01
N ALA A 35 -15.01 13.48 1.55
CA ALA A 35 -14.14 12.31 1.47
C ALA A 35 -13.72 12.05 0.02
N LEU A 36 -12.57 11.42 -0.21
CA LEU A 36 -12.17 11.12 -1.59
C LEU A 36 -13.29 10.32 -2.28
N PRO A 37 -13.74 10.73 -3.47
CA PRO A 37 -14.67 9.93 -4.25
C PRO A 37 -14.11 8.51 -4.37
N GLN A 38 -14.97 7.50 -4.25
CA GLN A 38 -14.56 6.09 -4.29
C GLN A 38 -13.64 5.80 -5.50
N ASP A 39 -13.88 6.46 -6.63
CA ASP A 39 -13.07 6.37 -7.84
C ASP A 39 -11.60 6.81 -7.65
N GLN A 40 -11.32 7.78 -6.78
CA GLN A 40 -9.95 8.23 -6.49
C GLN A 40 -9.18 7.21 -5.65
N VAL A 41 -9.85 6.59 -4.67
CA VAL A 41 -9.25 5.49 -3.90
C VAL A 41 -8.94 4.32 -4.83
N ILE A 42 -9.88 3.96 -5.71
CA ILE A 42 -9.67 2.92 -6.72
C ILE A 42 -8.50 3.26 -7.64
N LYS A 43 -8.36 4.51 -8.10
CA LYS A 43 -7.22 4.92 -8.92
C LYS A 43 -5.88 4.75 -8.19
N ALA A 44 -5.80 5.18 -6.93
CA ALA A 44 -4.58 5.01 -6.13
C ALA A 44 -4.17 3.53 -5.98
N LEU A 45 -5.15 2.64 -5.83
CA LEU A 45 -4.91 1.19 -5.74
C LEU A 45 -4.64 0.54 -7.10
N GLN A 46 -5.10 1.13 -8.20
CA GLN A 46 -4.99 0.55 -9.53
C GLN A 46 -3.54 0.53 -10.03
N GLU A 47 -2.72 1.46 -9.56
CA GLU A 47 -1.30 1.60 -9.95
C GLU A 47 -0.37 0.59 -9.26
N VAL A 48 -0.89 -0.16 -8.29
CA VAL A 48 -0.12 -1.16 -7.54
C VAL A 48 -0.45 -2.56 -8.08
N PRO A 49 0.47 -3.22 -8.81
CA PRO A 49 0.28 -4.61 -9.19
C PRO A 49 0.55 -5.52 -8.00
N ILE A 50 -0.23 -6.59 -7.91
CA ILE A 50 -0.07 -7.70 -6.98
C ILE A 50 -0.25 -9.00 -7.77
N PHE A 51 0.11 -10.13 -7.18
CA PHE A 51 0.21 -11.41 -7.89
C PHE A 51 -0.71 -12.45 -7.27
N THR A 52 -1.38 -13.24 -8.10
CA THR A 52 -2.23 -14.34 -7.62
C THR A 52 -2.03 -15.58 -8.49
N LEU A 53 -2.53 -16.72 -8.05
CA LEU A 53 -2.40 -17.99 -8.74
C LEU A 53 -3.71 -18.32 -9.44
N THR A 54 -3.63 -18.65 -10.72
CA THR A 54 -4.79 -19.03 -11.55
C THR A 54 -4.52 -20.30 -12.33
N ASN A 55 -5.57 -21.04 -12.68
CA ASN A 55 -5.47 -22.11 -13.68
C ASN A 55 -5.41 -21.52 -15.11
N PRO A 56 -5.23 -22.34 -16.17
CA PRO A 56 -5.13 -21.84 -17.55
C PRO A 56 -6.41 -21.17 -18.08
N LYS A 57 -7.56 -21.39 -17.42
CA LYS A 57 -8.83 -20.70 -17.74
C LYS A 57 -8.93 -19.32 -17.06
N GLY A 58 -7.95 -18.97 -16.23
CA GLY A 58 -7.93 -17.72 -15.47
C GLY A 58 -8.72 -17.77 -14.16
N GLU A 59 -9.18 -18.95 -13.73
CA GLU A 59 -9.90 -19.12 -12.46
C GLU A 59 -8.90 -19.14 -11.29
N PHE A 60 -9.26 -18.49 -10.18
CA PHE A 60 -8.40 -18.43 -9.00
C PHE A 60 -8.17 -19.82 -8.38
N VAL A 61 -6.94 -20.03 -7.91
CA VAL A 61 -6.61 -21.21 -7.10
C VAL A 61 -7.16 -21.01 -5.69
N VAL A 62 -8.09 -21.87 -5.31
CA VAL A 62 -8.71 -21.88 -3.98
C VAL A 62 -8.02 -22.93 -3.11
N VAL A 63 -7.46 -22.51 -1.98
CA VAL A 63 -6.88 -23.40 -0.98
C VAL A 63 -7.89 -23.57 0.14
N SER A 64 -8.37 -24.80 0.35
CA SER A 64 -9.32 -25.11 1.42
C SER A 64 -8.64 -25.84 2.56
N ARG A 65 -8.95 -25.45 3.80
CA ARG A 65 -8.55 -26.19 5.00
C ARG A 65 -9.77 -26.45 5.88
N LYS A 66 -9.83 -27.65 6.47
CA LYS A 66 -10.76 -27.92 7.56
C LYS A 66 -10.18 -27.34 8.85
N VAL A 67 -10.93 -26.48 9.51
CA VAL A 67 -10.65 -26.01 10.86
C VAL A 67 -11.87 -26.40 11.68
N GLU A 68 -11.68 -27.36 12.59
CA GLU A 68 -12.77 -28.00 13.34
C GLU A 68 -13.85 -28.56 12.39
N SER A 69 -15.11 -28.16 12.56
CA SER A 69 -16.26 -28.56 11.73
C SER A 69 -16.52 -27.66 10.51
N LYS A 70 -15.69 -26.62 10.28
CA LYS A 70 -15.87 -25.67 9.18
C LYS A 70 -14.76 -25.80 8.13
N THR A 71 -15.16 -25.75 6.86
CA THR A 71 -14.21 -25.64 5.74
C THR A 71 -14.00 -24.17 5.44
N ILE A 72 -12.76 -23.70 5.59
CA ILE A 72 -12.36 -22.34 5.23
C ILE A 72 -11.64 -22.41 3.90
N SER A 73 -12.14 -21.66 2.92
CA SER A 73 -11.56 -21.53 1.59
C SER A 73 -10.81 -20.20 1.50
N GLN A 74 -9.64 -20.19 0.89
CA GLN A 74 -8.82 -18.98 0.78
C GLN A 74 -8.26 -18.81 -0.63
N ILE A 75 -8.26 -17.57 -1.12
CA ILE A 75 -7.51 -17.17 -2.31
C ILE A 75 -6.39 -16.23 -1.87
N GLY A 76 -5.16 -16.55 -2.27
CA GLY A 76 -3.97 -15.77 -1.96
C GLY A 76 -3.65 -14.74 -3.02
N PHE A 77 -3.35 -13.52 -2.57
CA PHE A 77 -2.80 -12.43 -3.35
C PHE A 77 -1.51 -11.99 -2.69
N PHE A 78 -0.44 -11.86 -3.46
CA PHE A 78 0.92 -11.64 -2.96
C PHE A 78 1.38 -10.27 -3.43
N ILE A 79 1.97 -9.48 -2.51
CA ILE A 79 2.64 -8.23 -2.87
C ILE A 79 3.88 -8.51 -3.75
N SER A 80 4.48 -9.70 -3.60
CA SER A 80 5.64 -10.13 -4.38
C SER A 80 5.34 -11.30 -5.31
N LYS A 81 5.83 -11.21 -6.55
CA LYS A 81 5.75 -12.29 -7.53
C LYS A 81 6.61 -13.46 -7.10
N LYS A 82 7.83 -13.19 -6.64
CA LYS A 82 8.75 -14.19 -6.08
C LYS A 82 8.13 -14.98 -4.92
N ASP A 83 7.36 -14.33 -4.05
CA ASP A 83 6.66 -15.05 -2.97
C ASP A 83 5.52 -15.93 -3.50
N ALA A 84 4.81 -15.49 -4.53
CA ALA A 84 3.82 -16.33 -5.22
C ALA A 84 4.48 -17.55 -5.90
N GLU A 85 5.64 -17.36 -6.54
CA GLU A 85 6.46 -18.43 -7.13
C GLU A 85 6.90 -19.43 -6.07
N LYS A 86 7.45 -18.94 -4.95
CA LYS A 86 7.87 -19.77 -3.83
C LYS A 86 6.70 -20.54 -3.22
N PHE A 87 5.53 -19.92 -3.11
CA PHE A 87 4.32 -20.60 -2.63
C PHE A 87 3.90 -21.75 -3.56
N LEU A 88 3.88 -21.50 -4.88
CA LEU A 88 3.60 -22.51 -5.89
C LEU A 88 4.60 -23.68 -5.79
N ASP A 89 5.89 -23.37 -5.71
CA ASP A 89 6.98 -24.35 -5.75
C ASP A 89 7.10 -25.19 -4.49
N VAL A 90 7.01 -24.57 -3.32
CA VAL A 90 7.28 -25.26 -2.04
C VAL A 90 6.04 -25.92 -1.49
N ARG A 91 4.89 -25.24 -1.58
CA ARG A 91 3.67 -25.70 -0.93
C ARG A 91 2.77 -26.43 -1.89
N LEU A 92 2.43 -25.80 -3.01
CA LEU A 92 1.41 -26.34 -3.90
C LEU A 92 1.90 -27.55 -4.68
N LYS A 93 3.15 -27.56 -5.17
CA LYS A 93 3.74 -28.74 -5.79
C LYS A 93 3.87 -29.92 -4.83
N LYS A 94 4.08 -29.66 -3.53
CA LYS A 94 4.16 -30.71 -2.51
C LYS A 94 2.79 -31.27 -2.13
N GLU A 95 1.79 -30.41 -1.98
CA GLU A 95 0.44 -30.79 -1.56
C GLU A 95 -0.38 -31.37 -2.73
N ASN A 96 -0.21 -30.85 -3.95
CA ASN A 96 -0.94 -31.30 -5.14
C ASN A 96 -0.12 -31.09 -6.45
N PRO A 97 0.80 -32.01 -6.78
CA PRO A 97 1.68 -31.89 -7.94
C PRO A 97 0.94 -31.75 -9.28
N LYS A 98 -0.20 -32.45 -9.43
CA LYS A 98 -1.02 -32.41 -10.65
C LYS A 98 -1.64 -31.03 -10.88
N LEU A 99 -2.11 -30.39 -9.81
CA LEU A 99 -2.68 -29.05 -9.87
C LEU A 99 -1.57 -28.02 -10.17
N ALA A 100 -0.41 -28.14 -9.53
CA ALA A 100 0.68 -27.18 -9.66
C ALA A 100 1.27 -27.09 -11.08
N GLY A 101 1.25 -28.18 -11.86
CA GLY A 101 1.80 -28.20 -13.22
C GLY A 101 1.11 -27.27 -14.22
N ASN A 102 -0.14 -26.88 -13.95
CA ASN A 102 -0.94 -26.05 -14.86
C ASN A 102 -1.25 -24.66 -14.27
N ILE A 103 -0.71 -24.33 -13.11
CA ILE A 103 -0.97 -23.04 -12.46
C ILE A 103 -0.03 -21.97 -13.00
N GLN A 104 -0.61 -20.79 -13.19
CA GLN A 104 0.07 -19.60 -13.65
C GLN A 104 -0.02 -18.52 -12.58
N ILE A 105 1.04 -17.73 -12.49
CA ILE A 105 1.03 -16.52 -11.66
C ILE A 105 0.56 -15.38 -12.52
N LYS A 106 -0.55 -14.78 -12.12
CA LYS A 106 -1.20 -13.69 -12.84
C LYS A 106 -1.04 -12.38 -12.05
N PRO A 107 -0.58 -11.31 -12.70
CA PRO A 107 -0.63 -9.97 -12.13
C PRO A 107 -2.07 -9.45 -12.18
N VAL A 108 -2.51 -8.81 -11.10
CA VAL A 108 -3.79 -8.08 -10.99
C VAL A 108 -3.53 -6.77 -10.25
N SER A 109 -4.45 -5.80 -10.33
CA SER A 109 -4.29 -4.57 -9.56
C SER A 109 -4.73 -4.78 -8.10
N LEU A 110 -4.15 -4.01 -7.18
CA LEU A 110 -4.63 -3.95 -5.80
C LEU A 110 -6.08 -3.43 -5.73
N ALA A 111 -6.49 -2.59 -6.68
CA ALA A 111 -7.89 -2.18 -6.84
C ALA A 111 -8.83 -3.35 -7.12
N ASP A 112 -8.45 -4.29 -7.99
CA ASP A 112 -9.28 -5.47 -8.31
C ASP A 112 -9.41 -6.38 -7.09
N TYR A 113 -8.32 -6.60 -6.35
CA TYR A 113 -8.37 -7.30 -5.07
C TYR A 113 -9.30 -6.61 -4.07
N TYR A 114 -9.18 -5.28 -3.93
CA TYR A 114 -10.02 -4.53 -3.00
C TYR A 114 -11.51 -4.64 -3.35
N LYS A 115 -11.87 -4.59 -4.64
CA LYS A 115 -13.24 -4.83 -5.10
C LYS A 115 -13.73 -6.22 -4.73
N LEU A 116 -12.92 -7.27 -4.95
CA LEU A 116 -13.28 -8.64 -4.55
C LEU A 116 -13.53 -8.77 -3.05
N VAL A 117 -12.70 -8.13 -2.22
CA VAL A 117 -12.88 -8.09 -0.76
C VAL A 117 -14.20 -7.40 -0.38
N LEU A 118 -14.51 -6.25 -1.00
CA LEU A 118 -15.75 -5.51 -0.75
C LEU A 118 -17.00 -6.27 -1.22
N GLU A 119 -16.93 -6.96 -2.35
CA GLU A 119 -18.04 -7.79 -2.83
C GLU A 119 -18.26 -9.00 -1.94
N ASN A 120 -17.18 -9.60 -1.43
CA ASN A 120 -17.26 -10.74 -0.54
C ASN A 120 -17.80 -10.36 0.85
N SER A 121 -17.44 -9.18 1.38
CA SER A 121 -17.90 -8.71 2.69
C SER A 121 -19.41 -8.45 2.76
N LYS A 122 -20.07 -8.25 1.61
CA LYS A 122 -21.54 -8.13 1.50
C LYS A 122 -22.27 -9.46 1.70
N LYS A 123 -21.57 -10.60 1.64
CA LYS A 123 -22.14 -11.95 1.79
C LYS A 123 -22.05 -12.37 3.26
N LYS A 124 -23.21 -12.52 3.93
CA LYS A 124 -23.30 -12.76 5.39
C LYS A 124 -22.56 -14.00 5.92
N ASP A 125 -22.27 -15.00 5.08
CA ASP A 125 -21.66 -16.28 5.50
C ASP A 125 -20.66 -16.84 4.48
N SER A 126 -19.93 -15.97 3.75
CA SER A 126 -18.97 -16.48 2.76
C SER A 126 -17.85 -17.30 3.42
N PRO A 127 -17.68 -18.59 3.08
CA PRO A 127 -16.56 -19.39 3.58
C PRO A 127 -15.24 -19.05 2.87
N LEU A 128 -15.29 -18.13 1.90
CA LEU A 128 -14.17 -17.73 1.06
C LEU A 128 -13.51 -16.46 1.63
N ILE A 129 -12.21 -16.54 1.86
CA ILE A 129 -11.38 -15.45 2.37
C ILE A 129 -10.37 -15.02 1.30
N PHE A 130 -10.30 -13.72 1.06
CA PHE A 130 -9.31 -13.11 0.17
C PHE A 130 -8.15 -12.58 1.01
N THR A 131 -6.97 -13.17 0.89
CA THR A 131 -5.83 -12.81 1.74
C THR A 131 -4.75 -12.12 0.94
N LEU A 132 -4.41 -10.91 1.35
CA LEU A 132 -3.23 -10.19 0.88
C LEU A 132 -2.02 -10.58 1.73
N ILE A 133 -0.97 -11.02 1.07
CA ILE A 133 0.21 -11.63 1.68
C ILE A 133 1.37 -10.64 1.50
N PRO A 134 1.89 -10.04 2.59
CA PRO A 134 3.04 -9.14 2.51
C PRO A 134 4.32 -9.90 2.23
N GLN A 135 5.33 -9.19 1.75
CA GLN A 135 6.71 -9.68 1.76
C GLN A 135 7.15 -9.93 3.21
N LYS A 136 7.73 -11.10 3.47
CA LYS A 136 8.15 -11.49 4.82
C LYS A 136 9.20 -10.54 5.38
N GLU A 137 10.17 -10.15 4.56
CA GLU A 137 11.28 -9.27 4.93
C GLU A 137 10.78 -7.87 5.32
N GLN A 138 9.73 -7.38 4.65
CA GLN A 138 9.10 -6.09 4.96
C GLN A 138 8.27 -6.16 6.23
N LEU A 139 7.55 -7.27 6.44
CA LEU A 139 6.84 -7.52 7.69
C LEU A 139 7.80 -7.58 8.89
N ASP A 140 8.93 -8.26 8.76
CA ASP A 140 9.93 -8.38 9.82
C ASP A 140 10.63 -7.01 10.07
N SER A 141 10.86 -6.23 9.01
CA SER A 141 11.35 -4.85 9.11
C SER A 141 10.37 -3.93 9.86
N ALA A 142 9.09 -4.00 9.54
CA ALA A 142 8.03 -3.24 10.19
C ALA A 142 7.95 -3.54 11.70
N LYS A 143 7.96 -4.82 12.08
CA LYS A 143 8.00 -5.25 13.49
C LYS A 143 9.21 -4.69 14.23
N SER A 144 10.39 -4.75 13.59
CA SER A 144 11.63 -4.23 14.17
C SER A 144 11.56 -2.71 14.42
N LEU A 145 11.02 -1.94 13.47
CA LEU A 145 10.87 -0.47 13.61
C LEU A 145 9.88 -0.08 14.69
N LEU A 146 8.76 -0.78 14.80
CA LEU A 146 7.72 -0.49 15.79
C LEU A 146 8.10 -0.91 17.22
N LYS A 147 9.24 -1.61 17.39
CA LYS A 147 9.67 -2.19 18.68
C LYS A 147 8.55 -3.00 19.36
N LEU A 148 7.68 -3.61 18.55
CA LEU A 148 6.52 -4.34 19.04
C LEU A 148 6.94 -5.74 19.47
N ASN A 149 6.64 -6.08 20.72
CA ASN A 149 6.62 -7.47 21.19
C ASN A 149 5.36 -8.22 20.68
N GLN A 150 4.42 -7.51 20.05
CA GLN A 150 3.18 -8.05 19.49
C GLN A 150 3.23 -8.13 17.96
N GLU A 151 2.38 -9.00 17.40
CA GLU A 151 2.24 -9.21 15.98
C GLU A 151 1.67 -7.97 15.26
N PHE A 152 2.50 -7.31 14.46
CA PHE A 152 1.98 -6.50 13.34
C PHE A 152 1.20 -7.43 12.40
N LYS A 153 -0.08 -7.12 12.17
CA LYS A 153 -0.97 -7.89 11.30
C LYS A 153 -1.38 -7.02 10.12
N GLY A 154 -1.05 -7.46 8.92
CA GLY A 154 -1.40 -6.77 7.68
C GLY A 154 -0.21 -6.53 6.77
N VAL A 155 -0.39 -5.61 5.82
CA VAL A 155 0.65 -5.25 4.84
C VAL A 155 1.27 -3.93 5.27
N PRO A 156 2.57 -3.93 5.67
CA PRO A 156 3.21 -2.71 6.11
C PRO A 156 3.47 -1.78 4.93
N LEU A 157 3.32 -0.49 5.20
CA LEU A 157 3.81 0.61 4.38
C LEU A 157 4.76 1.47 5.21
N PHE A 158 5.79 1.98 4.56
CA PHE A 158 6.83 2.81 5.16
C PHE A 158 6.70 4.24 4.64
N VAL A 159 6.55 5.19 5.56
CA VAL A 159 6.23 6.58 5.23
C VAL A 159 7.24 7.51 5.89
N PRO A 160 8.16 8.12 5.11
CA PRO A 160 9.06 9.15 5.62
C PRO A 160 8.30 10.39 6.11
N LYS A 161 8.52 10.79 7.37
CA LYS A 161 7.88 11.95 8.00
C LYS A 161 8.84 12.77 8.86
N PHE A 162 8.44 13.97 9.22
CA PHE A 162 9.09 14.76 10.27
C PHE A 162 8.61 14.29 11.65
N LYS A 163 9.51 14.20 12.64
CA LYS A 163 9.23 13.70 13.99
C LYS A 163 8.28 14.62 14.77
N GLU A 164 8.59 15.92 14.75
CA GLU A 164 7.93 16.94 15.58
C GLU A 164 6.73 17.59 14.87
N ALA A 165 6.57 17.35 13.57
CA ALA A 165 5.47 17.87 12.78
C ALA A 165 4.66 16.70 12.21
N ASN A 166 3.34 16.81 12.19
CA ASN A 166 2.45 15.89 11.45
C ASN A 166 2.54 16.18 9.94
N SER A 167 3.75 16.13 9.40
CA SER A 167 4.05 16.41 8.00
C SER A 167 4.94 15.32 7.42
N TYR A 168 4.64 14.96 6.18
CA TYR A 168 5.33 13.91 5.46
C TYR A 168 6.37 14.49 4.50
N LEU A 169 7.42 13.73 4.22
CA LEU A 169 8.26 14.04 3.07
C LEU A 169 7.46 13.79 1.80
N THR A 170 7.80 14.54 0.76
CA THR A 170 7.08 14.47 -0.51
C THR A 170 8.04 14.39 -1.69
N ILE A 171 7.61 13.72 -2.75
CA ILE A 171 8.32 13.61 -4.02
C ILE A 171 7.61 14.41 -5.11
N PRO A 172 8.32 14.91 -6.13
CA PRO A 172 7.67 15.55 -7.27
C PRO A 172 6.82 14.53 -8.04
N ALA A 173 5.58 14.90 -8.40
CA ALA A 173 4.67 14.05 -9.18
C ALA A 173 5.09 13.95 -10.65
N ASN A 174 5.80 14.96 -11.13
CA ASN A 174 6.24 15.09 -12.51
C ASN A 174 7.58 15.86 -12.57
N SER A 175 8.22 15.85 -13.74
CA SER A 175 9.51 16.54 -13.95
C SER A 175 9.45 18.06 -13.77
N GLN A 176 8.24 18.66 -13.73
CA GLN A 176 8.06 20.10 -13.51
C GLN A 176 8.05 20.47 -12.02
N GLY A 177 7.88 19.50 -11.11
CA GLY A 177 8.06 19.67 -9.66
C GLY A 177 7.01 20.52 -8.93
N LYS A 178 5.99 21.05 -9.63
CA LYS A 178 4.92 21.86 -9.03
C LYS A 178 3.97 21.03 -8.16
N ASP A 179 3.64 19.82 -8.63
CA ASP A 179 2.81 18.89 -7.90
C ASP A 179 3.69 17.94 -7.07
N ARG A 180 3.27 17.70 -5.83
CA ARG A 180 4.00 16.86 -4.88
C ARG A 180 3.11 15.75 -4.35
N LEU A 181 3.66 14.55 -4.30
CA LEU A 181 3.02 13.35 -3.77
C LEU A 181 3.63 12.97 -2.43
N ILE A 182 2.83 12.36 -1.56
CA ILE A 182 3.26 11.77 -0.30
C ILE A 182 3.44 10.27 -0.56
N PRO A 183 4.68 9.76 -0.67
CA PRO A 183 4.91 8.37 -1.03
C PRO A 183 4.77 7.45 0.18
N PHE A 184 3.98 6.40 0.00
CA PHE A 184 3.81 5.30 0.95
C PHE A 184 4.42 4.06 0.31
N TYR A 185 5.56 3.60 0.82
CA TYR A 185 6.36 2.57 0.18
C TYR A 185 6.00 1.17 0.70
N PHE A 186 5.87 0.19 -0.19
CA PHE A 186 5.78 -1.23 0.19
C PHE A 186 7.13 -1.81 0.67
N GLU A 187 8.25 -1.18 0.27
CA GLU A 187 9.59 -1.59 0.69
C GLU A 187 10.26 -0.50 1.54
N LYS A 188 10.77 -0.88 2.71
CA LYS A 188 11.51 0.03 3.60
C LYS A 188 12.71 0.64 2.90
N GLU A 189 13.40 -0.11 2.06
CA GLU A 189 14.60 0.31 1.36
C GLU A 189 14.34 1.51 0.45
N GLN A 190 13.14 1.64 -0.12
CA GLN A 190 12.74 2.79 -0.93
C GLN A 190 12.48 4.03 -0.05
N ALA A 191 11.86 3.85 1.13
CA ALA A 191 11.67 4.92 2.10
C ALA A 191 13.01 5.44 2.66
N VAL A 192 13.96 4.55 2.93
CA VAL A 192 15.33 4.89 3.35
C VAL A 192 16.04 5.67 2.27
N ALA A 193 15.95 5.25 0.99
CA ALA A 193 16.57 5.96 -0.12
C ALA A 193 16.11 7.43 -0.22
N LEU A 194 14.80 7.70 -0.04
CA LEU A 194 14.29 9.07 0.01
C LEU A 194 14.88 9.87 1.16
N LEU A 195 14.99 9.27 2.36
CA LEU A 195 15.60 9.93 3.50
C LEU A 195 17.08 10.21 3.31
N ASP A 196 17.82 9.30 2.67
CA ASP A 196 19.25 9.47 2.37
C ASP A 196 19.47 10.61 1.35
N GLU A 197 18.64 10.69 0.32
CA GLU A 197 18.65 11.81 -0.64
C GLU A 197 18.29 13.13 0.06
N PHE A 198 17.26 13.14 0.90
CA PHE A 198 16.89 14.31 1.68
C PHE A 198 18.00 14.74 2.63
N LYS A 199 18.69 13.80 3.27
CA LYS A 199 19.84 14.06 4.14
C LYS A 199 21.02 14.69 3.40
N LYS A 200 21.30 14.26 2.17
CA LYS A 200 22.33 14.88 1.32
C LYS A 200 21.99 16.33 0.98
N ALA A 201 20.72 16.61 0.70
CA ALA A 201 20.25 17.95 0.32
C ALA A 201 20.07 18.90 1.51
N LYS A 202 19.55 18.41 2.64
CA LYS A 202 19.15 19.18 3.83
C LYS A 202 19.55 18.45 5.13
N PRO A 203 20.84 18.37 5.48
CA PRO A 203 21.30 17.57 6.62
C PRO A 203 20.67 17.92 7.97
N GLN A 204 20.48 19.22 8.24
CA GLN A 204 19.90 19.70 9.52
C GLN A 204 18.40 19.36 9.64
N GLU A 205 17.66 19.47 8.54
CA GLU A 205 16.23 19.12 8.51
C GLU A 205 16.05 17.60 8.59
N ALA A 206 16.92 16.84 7.91
CA ALA A 206 16.88 15.37 7.91
C ALA A 206 17.07 14.77 9.30
N ALA A 207 17.81 15.42 10.22
CA ALA A 207 17.94 14.96 11.61
C ALA A 207 16.57 14.85 12.33
N LYS A 208 15.58 15.63 11.87
CA LYS A 208 14.22 15.68 12.41
C LYS A 208 13.27 14.73 11.69
N THR A 209 13.77 13.79 10.90
CA THR A 209 12.93 12.84 10.14
C THR A 209 12.98 11.44 10.71
N GLU A 210 11.94 10.67 10.43
CA GLU A 210 11.79 9.25 10.79
C GLU A 210 10.99 8.50 9.72
N ILE A 211 10.97 7.17 9.82
CA ILE A 211 10.08 6.32 9.03
C ILE A 211 8.93 5.89 9.93
N GLN A 212 7.71 6.28 9.56
CA GLN A 212 6.49 5.73 10.13
C GLN A 212 6.14 4.41 9.45
N VAL A 213 5.71 3.43 10.23
CA VAL A 213 5.10 2.20 9.71
C VAL A 213 3.59 2.30 9.87
N VAL A 214 2.85 2.05 8.79
CA VAL A 214 1.38 2.00 8.78
C VAL A 214 0.89 0.73 8.11
N ASP A 215 -0.35 0.32 8.36
CA ASP A 215 -0.99 -0.80 7.68
C ASP A 215 -1.78 -0.32 6.45
N LEU A 216 -1.69 -1.07 5.36
CA LEU A 216 -2.36 -0.77 4.09
C LEU A 216 -3.88 -0.65 4.23
N TYR A 217 -4.55 -1.52 4.99
CA TYR A 217 -6.00 -1.42 5.16
C TYR A 217 -6.39 -0.16 5.95
N GLY A 218 -5.60 0.20 6.96
CA GLY A 218 -5.77 1.48 7.67
C GLY A 218 -5.59 2.68 6.73
N VAL A 219 -4.65 2.62 5.79
CA VAL A 219 -4.49 3.67 4.75
C VAL A 219 -5.70 3.71 3.82
N ILE A 220 -6.18 2.56 3.33
CA ILE A 220 -7.38 2.50 2.47
C ILE A 220 -8.62 3.03 3.21
N GLU A 221 -8.81 2.67 4.48
CA GLU A 221 -9.89 3.21 5.32
C GLU A 221 -9.78 4.73 5.47
N THR A 222 -8.57 5.23 5.69
CA THR A 222 -8.31 6.68 5.78
C THR A 222 -8.64 7.38 4.47
N LEU A 223 -8.22 6.82 3.33
CA LEU A 223 -8.52 7.39 2.01
C LEU A 223 -10.04 7.43 1.73
N ASN A 224 -10.79 6.42 2.19
CA ASN A 224 -12.24 6.35 2.00
C ASN A 224 -13.05 7.27 2.93
N SER A 225 -12.52 7.64 4.09
CA SER A 225 -13.26 8.33 5.14
C SER A 225 -12.77 9.74 5.46
N SER A 226 -11.53 10.06 5.08
CA SER A 226 -10.91 11.33 5.39
C SER A 226 -11.34 12.42 4.42
N ASN A 227 -11.69 13.56 4.99
CA ASN A 227 -12.02 14.79 4.28
C ASN A 227 -10.79 15.69 4.08
N ASP A 228 -9.58 15.26 4.46
CA ASP A 228 -8.39 16.08 4.31
C ASP A 228 -7.95 16.16 2.83
N PRO A 229 -7.88 17.36 2.22
CA PRO A 229 -7.43 17.53 0.83
C PRO A 229 -6.03 16.98 0.56
N GLY A 230 -5.17 16.84 1.58
CA GLY A 230 -3.86 16.23 1.41
C GLY A 230 -3.89 14.72 1.16
N MET A 231 -5.02 14.05 1.40
CA MET A 231 -5.17 12.61 1.14
C MET A 231 -5.10 12.29 -0.35
N SER A 232 -5.54 13.21 -1.21
CA SER A 232 -5.43 13.03 -2.66
C SER A 232 -3.99 13.05 -3.16
N LYS A 233 -3.03 13.45 -2.32
CA LYS A 233 -1.59 13.44 -2.63
C LYS A 233 -0.91 12.15 -2.22
N ILE A 234 -1.59 11.26 -1.49
CA ILE A 234 -1.03 9.97 -1.10
C ILE A 234 -0.82 9.14 -2.37
N PHE A 235 0.40 8.62 -2.51
CA PHE A 235 0.79 7.76 -3.60
C PHE A 235 1.35 6.45 -3.04
N LEU A 236 0.70 5.34 -3.36
CA LEU A 236 1.19 4.02 -3.02
C LEU A 236 2.32 3.65 -3.97
N PHE A 237 3.55 3.75 -3.48
CA PHE A 237 4.74 3.55 -4.30
C PHE A 237 5.02 2.05 -4.45
N PRO A 238 4.91 1.46 -5.67
CA PRO A 238 5.01 0.01 -5.84
C PRO A 238 6.39 -0.54 -5.44
N SER A 239 6.43 -1.83 -5.11
CA SER A 239 7.68 -2.56 -4.86
C SER A 239 8.61 -2.51 -6.07
N ARG A 240 9.92 -2.70 -5.89
CA ARG A 240 10.89 -2.68 -7.01
C ARG A 240 10.56 -3.75 -8.05
N GLU A 241 10.19 -4.93 -7.58
CA GLU A 241 9.71 -6.04 -8.42
C GLU A 241 8.47 -5.64 -9.23
N SER A 242 7.52 -4.93 -8.61
CA SER A 242 6.32 -4.41 -9.29
C SER A 242 6.68 -3.39 -10.37
N ILE A 243 7.64 -2.51 -10.09
CA ILE A 243 8.11 -1.50 -11.04
C ILE A 243 8.80 -2.18 -12.24
N GLU A 244 9.65 -3.18 -11.99
CA GLU A 244 10.29 -3.96 -13.05
C GLU A 244 9.26 -4.70 -13.91
N PHE A 245 8.24 -5.30 -13.28
CA PHE A 245 7.13 -5.93 -13.97
C PHE A 245 6.38 -4.93 -14.87
N ILE A 246 5.99 -3.76 -14.35
CA ILE A 246 5.32 -2.71 -15.14
C ILE A 246 6.19 -2.29 -16.35
N ARG A 247 7.49 -2.10 -16.16
CA ARG A 247 8.43 -1.75 -17.24
C ARG A 247 8.50 -2.85 -18.31
N SER A 248 8.49 -4.13 -17.92
CA SER A 248 8.51 -5.26 -18.86
C SER A 248 7.27 -5.29 -19.77
N LEU A 249 6.11 -4.87 -19.26
CA LEU A 249 4.89 -4.77 -20.06
C LEU A 249 5.01 -3.68 -21.14
N GLN A 250 5.67 -2.57 -20.82
CA GLN A 250 5.88 -1.47 -21.76
C GLN A 250 6.88 -1.83 -22.87
N ASN A 251 7.86 -2.69 -22.56
CA ASN A 251 8.89 -3.13 -23.48
C ASN A 251 8.48 -4.33 -24.34
N THR A 252 7.30 -4.93 -24.10
CA THR A 252 6.79 -6.03 -24.93
C THR A 252 6.17 -5.43 -26.20
N PRO A 253 6.70 -5.73 -27.41
CA PRO A 253 6.12 -5.24 -28.66
C PRO A 253 4.66 -5.68 -28.72
N LYS A 254 3.72 -4.74 -28.94
CA LYS A 254 2.34 -5.10 -29.27
C LYS A 254 2.40 -5.99 -30.51
N LYS A 255 2.11 -7.29 -30.36
CA LYS A 255 1.82 -8.15 -31.50
C LYS A 255 0.62 -7.52 -32.20
N LYS A 256 0.88 -6.92 -33.37
CA LYS A 256 -0.15 -6.46 -34.30
C LYS A 256 -0.85 -7.67 -34.90
#